data_AF-A0A2E8V9Z2-F1
#
_entry.id   AF-A0A2E8V9Z2-F1
#
_cell.length_a   1.000
_cell.length_b   1.000
_cell.length_c   1.000
_cell.angle_alpha   90.00
_cell.angle_beta   90.00
_cell.angle_gamma   90.00
#
_symmetry.space_group_name_H-M   'P 1'
#
loop_
_entity.id
_entity.type
_entity.pdbx_description
1 polymer ?
#
loop_
_entity_poly.entity_id
_entity_poly.type
_entity_poly.pdbx_seq_one_letter_code
_entity_poly.pdbx_strand_id
1 'polypeptide(L)'
;MACSKDSIPRPAEAFNLLYPDNNESCLDATKINDTQSQVSFRWSSSLYAQNYTLSITNLMTSATQNIQSTKSSLSVTLSHSEPYSWNVTAQGEQGSDPLTSETWKFYLAGENVVNYAPFPPELVSPRASSTVTPDSNNQVKLSWVCNDVDNDLAGYKVYLDTTDGTTLAKEISGNTTEFMADVVLNETYYWKVIAIDANGNTASSGVYAFRTQ
;
A
#
# COMPACT_ATOMS: atom_id res chain seq x y z
N MET A 1 -13.94 70.39 -13.71
CA MET A 1 -14.29 68.98 -13.47
C MET A 1 -13.47 68.14 -14.43
N ALA A 2 -12.41 67.50 -13.94
CA ALA A 2 -11.62 66.57 -14.74
C ALA A 2 -12.31 65.21 -14.67
N CYS A 3 -12.70 64.64 -15.80
CA CYS A 3 -13.14 63.25 -15.88
C CYS A 3 -11.94 62.37 -15.51
N SER A 4 -12.01 61.68 -14.37
CA SER A 4 -11.28 60.44 -14.14
C SER A 4 -11.64 59.52 -15.30
N LYS A 5 -10.67 59.19 -16.16
CA LYS A 5 -10.83 58.01 -17.02
C LYS A 5 -10.73 56.83 -16.08
N ASP A 6 -11.86 56.33 -15.59
CA ASP A 6 -11.86 55.05 -14.90
C ASP A 6 -11.29 54.02 -15.88
N SER A 7 -10.11 53.51 -15.54
CA SER A 7 -9.43 52.49 -16.33
C SER A 7 -10.29 51.23 -16.30
N ILE A 8 -10.60 50.70 -17.48
CA ILE A 8 -11.37 49.46 -17.61
C ILE A 8 -10.61 48.34 -16.91
N PRO A 9 -11.21 47.64 -15.91
CA PRO A 9 -10.56 46.54 -15.22
C PRO A 9 -10.11 45.45 -16.20
N ARG A 10 -8.86 45.01 -16.09
CA ARG A 10 -8.30 43.95 -16.95
C ARG A 10 -8.73 42.57 -16.47
N PRO A 11 -9.44 41.78 -17.30
CA PRO A 11 -9.74 40.39 -16.98
C PRO A 11 -8.48 39.53 -17.02
N ALA A 12 -8.54 38.40 -16.32
CA ALA A 12 -7.51 37.38 -16.38
C ALA A 12 -7.40 36.82 -17.80
N GLU A 13 -6.19 36.52 -18.26
CA GLU A 13 -5.96 35.89 -19.58
C GLU A 13 -5.89 34.36 -19.49
N ALA A 14 -6.00 33.69 -20.64
CA ALA A 14 -5.97 32.23 -20.74
C ALA A 14 -4.71 31.61 -20.11
N PHE A 15 -4.91 30.46 -19.47
CA PHE A 15 -3.87 29.69 -18.81
C PHE A 15 -4.18 28.20 -18.91
N ASN A 16 -3.17 27.35 -18.71
CA ASN A 16 -3.27 25.91 -18.86
C ASN A 16 -3.19 25.22 -17.50
N LEU A 17 -3.97 24.17 -17.33
CA LEU A 17 -3.78 23.21 -16.25
C LEU A 17 -2.51 22.38 -16.55
N LEU A 18 -1.77 22.02 -15.51
CA LEU A 18 -0.49 21.31 -15.67
C LEU A 18 -0.47 19.99 -14.90
N TYR A 19 -1.10 19.90 -13.72
CA TYR A 19 -1.13 18.68 -12.92
C TYR A 19 -2.21 18.76 -11.82
N PRO A 20 -2.88 17.66 -11.43
CA PRO A 20 -2.79 16.30 -11.99
C PRO A 20 -3.26 16.19 -13.44
N ASP A 21 -2.71 15.25 -14.21
CA ASP A 21 -3.01 15.09 -15.65
C ASP A 21 -4.46 14.67 -15.90
N ASN A 22 -5.02 15.13 -17.02
CA ASN A 22 -6.41 14.85 -17.37
C ASN A 22 -6.61 13.41 -17.84
N ASN A 23 -7.62 12.74 -17.30
CA ASN A 23 -8.02 11.36 -17.55
C ASN A 23 -6.98 10.30 -17.14
N GLU A 24 -6.09 10.63 -16.21
CA GLU A 24 -5.02 9.75 -15.76
C GLU A 24 -5.13 9.41 -14.26
N SER A 25 -4.35 8.42 -13.84
CA SER A 25 -4.14 8.11 -12.42
C SER A 25 -3.03 8.98 -11.84
N CYS A 26 -3.29 9.65 -10.72
CA CYS A 26 -2.30 10.38 -9.94
C CYS A 26 -1.58 9.41 -8.99
N LEU A 27 -0.34 9.05 -9.33
CA LEU A 27 0.51 8.15 -8.53
C LEU A 27 1.52 8.90 -7.64
N ASP A 28 1.86 10.15 -7.99
CA ASP A 28 2.92 10.92 -7.33
C ASP A 28 2.42 11.79 -6.16
N ALA A 29 1.34 11.38 -5.50
CA ALA A 29 0.83 12.09 -4.33
C ALA A 29 1.64 11.75 -3.07
N THR A 30 1.85 12.73 -2.18
CA THR A 30 2.58 12.51 -0.93
C THR A 30 1.65 11.92 0.12
N LYS A 31 1.92 10.70 0.60
CA LYS A 31 1.13 10.05 1.66
C LYS A 31 1.09 10.91 2.94
N ILE A 32 -0.10 11.08 3.49
CA ILE A 32 -0.30 11.72 4.81
C ILE A 32 -0.66 10.67 5.86
N ASN A 33 -1.57 9.75 5.54
CA ASN A 33 -2.00 8.64 6.39
C ASN A 33 -2.63 7.52 5.54
N ASP A 34 -3.21 6.51 6.19
CA ASP A 34 -3.76 5.32 5.51
C ASP A 34 -5.00 5.58 4.66
N THR A 35 -5.62 6.77 4.73
CA THR A 35 -6.82 7.13 3.95
C THR A 35 -6.64 8.37 3.08
N GLN A 36 -5.57 9.16 3.31
CA GLN A 36 -5.38 10.45 2.66
C GLN A 36 -3.96 10.67 2.14
N SER A 37 -3.89 11.34 0.99
CA SER A 37 -2.66 11.78 0.35
C SER A 37 -2.78 13.25 -0.05
N GLN A 38 -1.66 13.95 -0.03
CA GLN A 38 -1.55 15.33 -0.47
C GLN A 38 -1.19 15.39 -1.95
N VAL A 39 -2.04 16.05 -2.73
CA VAL A 39 -1.88 16.24 -4.17
C VAL A 39 -1.49 17.70 -4.46
N SER A 40 -0.45 17.89 -5.28
CA SER A 40 0.02 19.24 -5.66
C SER A 40 -0.60 19.70 -6.98
N PHE A 41 -1.67 20.48 -6.91
CA PHE A 41 -2.31 21.06 -8.08
C PHE A 41 -1.46 22.19 -8.67
N ARG A 42 -1.28 22.19 -10.00
CA ARG A 42 -0.43 23.14 -10.72
C ARG A 42 -1.09 23.60 -12.00
N TRP A 43 -0.95 24.90 -12.29
CA TRP A 43 -1.40 25.53 -13.51
C TRP A 43 -0.40 26.63 -13.93
N SER A 44 -0.46 27.09 -15.18
CA SER A 44 0.36 28.22 -15.63
C SER A 44 -0.19 29.53 -15.07
N SER A 45 0.67 30.52 -14.85
CA SER A 45 0.23 31.86 -14.45
C SER A 45 -0.64 32.50 -15.53
N SER A 46 -1.78 33.05 -15.14
CA SER A 46 -2.63 33.91 -15.95
C SER A 46 -2.20 35.37 -15.83
N LEU A 47 -2.14 36.10 -16.94
CA LEU A 47 -1.84 37.53 -16.91
C LEU A 47 -3.00 38.31 -16.27
N TYR A 48 -2.67 39.34 -15.47
CA TYR A 48 -3.61 40.17 -14.70
C TYR A 48 -4.41 39.45 -13.60
N ALA A 49 -4.25 38.13 -13.44
CA ALA A 49 -4.85 37.40 -12.34
C ALA A 49 -4.26 37.84 -10.99
N GLN A 50 -5.13 38.24 -10.08
CA GLN A 50 -4.79 38.62 -8.70
C GLN A 50 -4.87 37.43 -7.75
N ASN A 51 -5.78 36.50 -8.02
CA ASN A 51 -5.95 35.27 -7.28
C ASN A 51 -6.59 34.18 -8.15
N TYR A 52 -6.53 32.96 -7.63
CA TYR A 52 -7.12 31.77 -8.21
C TYR A 52 -8.02 31.10 -7.18
N THR A 53 -9.11 30.52 -7.64
CA THR A 53 -9.95 29.58 -6.88
C THR A 53 -9.83 28.21 -7.53
N LEU A 54 -9.23 27.27 -6.82
CA LEU A 54 -9.17 25.86 -7.18
C LEU A 54 -10.45 25.18 -6.68
N SER A 55 -11.24 24.64 -7.60
CA SER A 55 -12.45 23.86 -7.30
C SER A 55 -12.13 22.39 -7.52
N ILE A 56 -12.30 21.55 -6.51
CA ILE A 56 -12.09 20.09 -6.59
C ILE A 56 -13.40 19.41 -6.19
N THR A 57 -13.93 18.57 -7.05
CA THR A 57 -15.14 17.78 -6.79
C THR A 57 -14.79 16.30 -6.74
N ASN A 58 -15.16 15.64 -5.65
CA ASN A 58 -15.12 14.19 -5.56
C ASN A 58 -16.27 13.61 -6.38
N LEU A 59 -15.97 12.78 -7.38
CA LEU A 59 -16.98 12.28 -8.32
C LEU A 59 -17.84 11.15 -7.75
N MET A 60 -17.46 10.55 -6.62
CA MET A 60 -18.27 9.54 -5.93
C MET A 60 -19.28 10.18 -4.98
N THR A 61 -18.85 11.20 -4.22
CA THR A 61 -19.69 11.84 -3.19
C THR A 61 -20.35 13.12 -3.67
N SER A 62 -19.93 13.65 -4.83
CA SER A 62 -20.28 14.99 -5.33
C SER A 62 -19.87 16.15 -4.41
N ALA A 63 -19.08 15.87 -3.36
CA ALA A 63 -18.58 16.89 -2.45
C ALA A 63 -17.55 17.78 -3.17
N THR A 64 -17.69 19.10 -3.02
CA THR A 64 -16.80 20.08 -3.67
C THR A 64 -16.07 20.93 -2.64
N GLN A 65 -14.76 21.09 -2.85
CA GLN A 65 -13.89 21.98 -2.08
C GLN A 65 -13.45 23.14 -2.99
N ASN A 66 -13.59 24.37 -2.49
CA ASN A 66 -13.12 25.57 -3.18
C ASN A 66 -12.05 26.22 -2.33
N ILE A 67 -10.85 26.37 -2.88
CA ILE A 67 -9.69 26.86 -2.13
C ILE A 67 -9.01 27.96 -2.91
N GLN A 68 -8.72 29.07 -2.23
CA GLN A 68 -8.08 30.23 -2.85
C GLN A 68 -6.55 30.14 -2.76
N SER A 69 -5.88 30.64 -3.79
CA SER A 69 -4.43 30.80 -3.83
C SER A 69 -4.04 32.04 -4.63
N THR A 70 -2.98 32.73 -4.22
CA THR A 70 -2.35 33.79 -5.02
C THR A 70 -1.22 33.24 -5.90
N LYS A 71 -0.83 31.98 -5.70
CA LYS A 71 0.18 31.28 -6.50
C LYS A 71 -0.49 30.38 -7.53
N SER A 72 0.23 30.03 -8.59
CA SER A 72 -0.24 29.10 -9.62
C SER A 72 -0.07 27.61 -9.24
N SER A 73 -0.01 27.33 -7.94
CA SER A 73 0.11 25.98 -7.39
C SER A 73 -0.47 25.93 -5.98
N LEU A 74 -1.07 24.80 -5.62
CA LEU A 74 -1.61 24.55 -4.29
C LEU A 74 -1.60 23.05 -3.96
N SER A 75 -1.15 22.69 -2.77
CA SER A 75 -1.24 21.31 -2.28
C SER A 75 -2.49 21.11 -1.43
N VAL A 76 -3.25 20.07 -1.73
CA VAL A 76 -4.53 19.76 -1.07
C VAL A 76 -4.55 18.30 -0.63
N THR A 77 -4.97 18.05 0.60
CA THR A 77 -5.14 16.69 1.13
C THR A 77 -6.50 16.13 0.71
N LEU A 78 -6.48 14.99 0.03
CA LEU A 78 -7.66 14.30 -0.50
C LEU A 78 -7.65 12.84 -0.05
N SER A 79 -8.85 12.25 0.04
CA SER A 79 -8.97 10.80 0.26
C SER A 79 -8.53 10.06 -1.00
N HIS A 80 -7.70 9.04 -0.84
CA HIS A 80 -7.21 8.24 -1.98
C HIS A 80 -8.21 7.14 -2.37
N SER A 81 -7.91 6.43 -3.45
CA SER A 81 -8.79 5.42 -4.07
C SER A 81 -10.11 5.99 -4.62
N GLU A 82 -10.13 7.28 -4.94
CA GLU A 82 -11.33 8.01 -5.36
C GLU A 82 -11.08 8.84 -6.64
N PRO A 83 -12.08 8.93 -7.54
CA PRO A 83 -12.04 9.80 -8.70
C PRO A 83 -12.40 11.26 -8.34
N TYR A 84 -11.66 12.21 -8.91
CA TYR A 84 -11.88 13.65 -8.73
C TYR A 84 -11.98 14.37 -10.07
N SER A 85 -12.75 15.45 -10.11
CA SER A 85 -12.63 16.50 -11.12
C SER A 85 -12.14 17.79 -10.50
N TRP A 86 -11.48 18.62 -11.29
CA TRP A 86 -10.98 19.90 -10.83
C TRP A 86 -10.91 20.94 -11.94
N ASN A 87 -11.06 22.20 -11.56
CA ASN A 87 -10.83 23.35 -12.42
C ASN A 87 -10.28 24.51 -11.59
N VAL A 88 -9.76 25.52 -12.28
CA VAL A 88 -9.26 26.73 -11.65
C VAL A 88 -9.97 27.93 -12.25
N THR A 89 -10.41 28.84 -11.40
CA THR A 89 -10.97 30.13 -11.79
C THR A 89 -10.01 31.23 -11.40
N ALA A 90 -9.49 31.97 -12.38
CA ALA A 90 -8.63 33.14 -12.19
C ALA A 90 -9.49 34.41 -12.08
N GLN A 91 -9.24 35.21 -11.06
CA GLN A 91 -9.87 36.53 -10.90
C GLN A 91 -8.88 37.61 -11.32
N GLY A 92 -9.27 38.42 -12.30
CA GLY A 92 -8.52 39.59 -12.76
C GLY A 92 -8.63 40.79 -11.82
N GLU A 93 -8.47 42.00 -12.36
CA GLU A 93 -8.62 43.23 -11.60
C GLU A 93 -10.06 43.41 -11.07
N GLN A 94 -10.22 44.20 -10.00
CA GLN A 94 -11.54 44.39 -9.38
C GLN A 94 -12.54 44.95 -10.39
N GLY A 95 -13.66 44.24 -10.56
CA GLY A 95 -14.69 44.58 -11.54
C GLY A 95 -14.53 43.90 -12.91
N SER A 96 -13.50 43.07 -13.12
CA SER A 96 -13.39 42.21 -14.29
C SER A 96 -14.15 40.89 -14.09
N ASP A 97 -14.63 40.31 -15.20
CA ASP A 97 -15.18 38.96 -15.17
C ASP A 97 -14.10 37.91 -14.85
N PRO A 98 -14.45 36.84 -14.12
CA PRO A 98 -13.54 35.73 -13.86
C PRO A 98 -13.35 34.86 -15.10
N LEU A 99 -12.17 34.23 -15.20
CA LEU A 99 -11.86 33.27 -16.24
C LEU A 99 -11.66 31.87 -15.64
N THR A 100 -12.48 30.90 -16.06
CA THR A 100 -12.39 29.50 -15.60
C THR A 100 -11.73 28.63 -16.66
N SER A 101 -10.85 27.73 -16.21
CA SER A 101 -10.20 26.73 -17.05
C SER A 101 -11.18 25.65 -17.54
N GLU A 102 -10.69 24.74 -18.37
CA GLU A 102 -11.34 23.45 -18.57
C GLU A 102 -11.45 22.68 -17.24
N THR A 103 -12.37 21.73 -17.20
CA THR A 103 -12.48 20.79 -16.08
C THR A 103 -11.72 19.52 -16.43
N TRP A 104 -10.65 19.25 -15.68
CA TRP A 104 -9.90 18.01 -15.78
C TRP A 104 -10.40 17.01 -14.75
N LYS A 105 -10.21 15.73 -15.02
CA LYS A 105 -10.49 14.65 -14.06
C LYS A 105 -9.30 13.74 -13.92
N PHE A 106 -9.13 13.15 -12.74
CA PHE A 106 -8.07 12.20 -12.47
C PHE A 106 -8.56 11.20 -11.42
N TYR A 107 -7.90 10.06 -11.34
CA TYR A 107 -8.10 9.10 -10.25
C TYR A 107 -6.96 9.24 -9.24
N LEU A 108 -7.25 9.54 -7.98
CA LEU A 108 -6.21 9.54 -6.95
C LEU A 108 -5.99 8.09 -6.51
N ALA A 109 -4.89 7.49 -6.96
CA ALA A 109 -4.59 6.12 -6.60
C ALA A 109 -4.36 6.01 -5.08
N GLY A 110 -4.94 4.98 -4.49
CA GLY A 110 -4.57 4.55 -3.15
C GLY A 110 -3.29 3.75 -3.14
N GLU A 111 -2.86 3.39 -1.94
CA GLU A 111 -1.91 2.28 -1.83
C GLU A 111 -2.58 1.03 -2.39
N ASN A 112 -2.00 0.46 -3.44
CA ASN A 112 -2.09 -0.98 -3.60
C ASN A 112 -1.37 -1.55 -2.38
N VAL A 113 -2.10 -2.03 -1.37
CA VAL A 113 -1.51 -2.92 -0.38
C VAL A 113 -1.19 -4.20 -1.15
N VAL A 114 0.02 -4.26 -1.70
CA VAL A 114 0.51 -5.50 -2.29
C VAL A 114 0.94 -6.35 -1.12
N ASN A 115 0.06 -7.28 -0.75
CA ASN A 115 0.29 -8.27 0.28
C ASN A 115 0.91 -9.50 -0.38
N TYR A 116 2.12 -9.85 0.02
CA TYR A 116 2.85 -11.00 -0.48
C TYR A 116 2.71 -12.16 0.50
N ALA A 117 2.59 -13.38 -0.02
CA ALA A 117 2.69 -14.55 0.83
C ALA A 117 4.12 -14.67 1.41
N PRO A 118 4.29 -15.26 2.60
CA PRO A 118 5.60 -15.53 3.16
C PRO A 118 6.48 -16.34 2.20
N PHE A 119 7.80 -16.22 2.36
CA PHE A 119 8.69 -17.16 1.69
C PHE A 119 8.48 -18.57 2.26
N PRO A 120 8.60 -19.64 1.44
CA PRO A 120 8.64 -21.01 1.94
C PRO A 120 9.65 -21.16 3.08
N PRO A 121 9.25 -21.71 4.25
CA PRO A 121 10.20 -21.93 5.34
C PRO A 121 11.36 -22.83 4.89
N GLU A 122 12.58 -22.49 5.30
CA GLU A 122 13.74 -23.37 5.10
C GLU A 122 13.89 -24.29 6.32
N LEU A 123 13.80 -25.59 6.11
CA LEU A 123 13.95 -26.59 7.17
C LEU A 123 15.42 -26.76 7.54
N VAL A 124 15.79 -26.33 8.75
CA VAL A 124 17.18 -26.30 9.24
C VAL A 124 17.60 -27.64 9.85
N SER A 125 16.73 -28.24 10.66
CA SER A 125 16.97 -29.54 11.28
C SER A 125 15.66 -30.19 11.72
N PRO A 126 15.47 -31.51 11.54
CA PRO A 126 16.36 -32.44 10.85
C PRO A 126 16.42 -32.20 9.33
N ARG A 127 17.62 -32.30 8.73
CA ARG A 127 17.78 -32.17 7.27
C ARG A 127 17.24 -33.41 6.55
N ALA A 128 16.91 -33.25 5.27
CA ALA A 128 16.41 -34.36 4.45
C ALA A 128 17.36 -35.56 4.46
N SER A 129 16.77 -36.74 4.63
CA SER A 129 17.45 -38.04 4.71
C SER A 129 18.50 -38.16 5.83
N SER A 130 18.41 -37.32 6.86
CA SER A 130 19.29 -37.41 8.02
C SER A 130 18.87 -38.53 8.98
N THR A 131 19.82 -39.01 9.77
CA THR A 131 19.55 -39.85 10.95
C THR A 131 19.79 -39.03 12.20
N VAL A 132 18.85 -39.03 13.13
CA VAL A 132 18.89 -38.25 14.37
C VAL A 132 18.67 -39.15 15.58
N THR A 133 19.38 -38.87 16.66
CA THR A 133 19.16 -39.55 17.94
C THR A 133 18.25 -38.66 18.80
N PRO A 134 17.08 -39.16 19.23
CA PRO A 134 16.19 -38.42 20.13
C PRO A 134 16.87 -38.10 21.47
N ASP A 135 16.38 -37.07 22.16
CA ASP A 135 16.83 -36.75 23.50
C ASP A 135 16.35 -37.77 24.56
N SER A 136 16.66 -37.52 25.84
CA SER A 136 16.28 -38.40 26.94
C SER A 136 14.76 -38.53 27.16
N ASN A 137 13.95 -37.67 26.54
CA ASN A 137 12.49 -37.69 26.59
C ASN A 137 11.88 -38.28 25.30
N ASN A 138 12.70 -38.88 24.43
CA ASN A 138 12.30 -39.34 23.10
C ASN A 138 11.80 -38.21 22.20
N GLN A 139 12.40 -37.02 22.28
CA GLN A 139 12.03 -35.88 21.46
C GLN A 139 13.12 -35.52 20.44
N VAL A 140 12.71 -35.04 19.29
CA VAL A 140 13.57 -34.46 18.27
C VAL A 140 13.18 -33.00 18.05
N LYS A 141 14.18 -32.11 18.03
CA LYS A 141 13.95 -30.70 17.75
C LYS A 141 13.82 -30.45 16.25
N LEU A 142 12.63 -30.04 15.83
CA LEU A 142 12.35 -29.48 14.51
C LEU A 142 12.64 -27.97 14.55
N SER A 143 13.40 -27.46 13.58
CA SER A 143 13.76 -26.05 13.48
C SER A 143 13.79 -25.58 12.03
N TRP A 144 13.35 -24.35 11.80
CA TRP A 144 13.28 -23.74 10.48
C TRP A 144 13.66 -22.26 10.55
N VAL A 145 13.81 -21.64 9.40
CA VAL A 145 13.84 -20.18 9.25
C VAL A 145 12.78 -19.77 8.23
N CYS A 146 12.18 -18.60 8.42
CA CYS A 146 11.16 -18.08 7.52
C CYS A 146 11.25 -16.56 7.53
N ASN A 147 11.00 -15.95 6.38
CA ASN A 147 10.94 -14.51 6.23
C ASN A 147 9.69 -14.17 5.41
N ASP A 148 9.30 -12.92 5.52
CA ASP A 148 8.21 -12.34 4.76
C ASP A 148 8.61 -10.92 4.32
N VAL A 149 8.15 -10.49 3.14
CA VAL A 149 8.51 -9.18 2.56
C VAL A 149 7.86 -8.05 3.36
N ASP A 150 6.62 -8.26 3.80
CA ASP A 150 5.77 -7.28 4.47
C ASP A 150 6.00 -7.28 6.00
N ASN A 151 6.75 -8.27 6.51
CA ASN A 151 7.09 -8.47 7.92
C ASN A 151 5.85 -8.69 8.82
N ASP A 152 4.82 -9.35 8.30
CA ASP A 152 3.55 -9.58 8.99
C ASP A 152 3.26 -11.07 9.28
N LEU A 153 4.30 -11.89 9.37
CA LEU A 153 4.21 -13.31 9.78
C LEU A 153 3.38 -13.49 11.05
N ALA A 154 2.31 -14.28 10.96
CA ALA A 154 1.38 -14.54 12.05
C ALA A 154 1.67 -15.86 12.79
N GLY A 155 2.23 -16.85 12.10
CA GLY A 155 2.58 -18.13 12.72
C GLY A 155 2.92 -19.26 11.76
N TYR A 156 2.94 -20.48 12.30
CA TYR A 156 3.33 -21.70 11.60
C TYR A 156 2.43 -22.88 11.95
N LYS A 157 2.21 -23.76 10.96
CA LYS A 157 1.69 -25.12 11.15
C LYS A 157 2.78 -26.13 10.85
N VAL A 158 3.12 -26.94 11.84
CA VAL A 158 4.12 -28.00 11.74
C VAL A 158 3.40 -29.33 11.57
N TYR A 159 3.74 -30.06 10.53
CA TYR A 159 3.21 -31.37 10.20
C TYR A 159 4.29 -32.42 10.38
N LEU A 160 3.92 -33.57 10.95
CA LEU A 160 4.82 -34.67 11.23
C LEU A 160 4.03 -35.98 11.32
N ASP A 161 4.45 -36.99 10.56
CA ASP A 161 4.00 -38.38 10.71
C ASP A 161 5.01 -39.35 10.08
N THR A 162 4.69 -40.64 10.04
CA THR A 162 5.55 -41.69 9.47
C THR A 162 5.16 -42.09 8.05
N THR A 163 4.27 -41.33 7.39
CA THR A 163 3.75 -41.63 6.05
C THR A 163 4.19 -40.62 5.00
N ASP A 164 3.83 -39.35 5.17
CA ASP A 164 4.01 -38.30 4.15
C ASP A 164 4.03 -36.85 4.69
N GLY A 165 3.94 -36.64 6.00
CA GLY A 165 3.96 -35.31 6.61
C GLY A 165 2.68 -34.52 6.36
N THR A 166 1.53 -35.17 6.49
CA THR A 166 0.19 -34.56 6.33
C THR A 166 -0.56 -34.42 7.64
N THR A 167 -0.12 -35.08 8.71
CA THR A 167 -0.71 -34.98 10.04
C THR A 167 -0.22 -33.73 10.74
N LEU A 168 -1.14 -32.85 11.15
CA LEU A 168 -0.80 -31.64 11.92
C LEU A 168 -0.30 -32.04 13.31
N ALA A 169 0.95 -31.68 13.62
CA ALA A 169 1.55 -31.94 14.91
C ALA A 169 1.44 -30.73 15.85
N LYS A 170 1.59 -29.51 15.31
CA LYS A 170 1.55 -28.28 16.11
C LYS A 170 1.12 -27.07 15.30
N GLU A 171 0.37 -26.18 15.94
CA GLU A 171 0.15 -24.80 15.49
C GLU A 171 0.86 -23.85 16.46
N ILE A 172 1.58 -22.88 15.91
CA ILE A 172 2.46 -21.96 16.62
C ILE A 172 2.08 -20.54 16.19
N SER A 173 1.79 -19.67 17.15
CA SER A 173 1.59 -18.24 16.90
C SER A 173 2.89 -17.46 17.07
N GLY A 174 3.03 -16.39 16.28
CA GLY A 174 4.20 -15.51 16.29
C GLY A 174 5.44 -16.16 15.66
N ASN A 175 6.61 -15.70 16.09
CA ASN A 175 7.87 -15.92 15.37
C ASN A 175 8.71 -17.09 15.93
N THR A 176 8.12 -17.99 16.71
CA THR A 176 8.84 -19.17 17.22
C THR A 176 9.12 -20.13 16.07
N THR A 177 10.40 -20.43 15.81
CA THR A 177 10.83 -21.26 14.68
C THR A 177 11.40 -22.62 15.08
N GLU A 178 11.01 -23.12 16.26
CA GLU A 178 11.38 -24.45 16.73
C GLU A 178 10.23 -25.16 17.44
N PHE A 179 10.23 -26.50 17.37
CA PHE A 179 9.25 -27.38 17.99
C PHE A 179 9.93 -28.69 18.43
N MET A 180 9.72 -29.11 19.68
CA MET A 180 10.13 -30.41 20.19
C MET A 180 9.05 -31.43 19.88
N ALA A 181 9.34 -32.37 18.97
CA ALA A 181 8.40 -33.40 18.54
C ALA A 181 8.69 -34.73 19.21
N ASP A 182 7.67 -35.39 19.74
CA ASP A 182 7.77 -36.74 20.26
C ASP A 182 7.96 -37.75 19.12
N VAL A 183 8.92 -38.67 19.28
CA VAL A 183 9.26 -39.68 18.27
C VAL A 183 9.53 -41.04 18.90
N VAL A 184 9.47 -42.09 18.09
CA VAL A 184 9.90 -43.45 18.44
C VAL A 184 11.23 -43.74 17.77
N LEU A 185 12.09 -44.55 18.40
CA LEU A 185 13.37 -45.00 17.85
C LEU A 185 13.19 -45.94 16.65
N ASN A 186 14.15 -45.93 15.73
CA ASN A 186 14.18 -46.76 14.53
C ASN A 186 13.04 -46.52 13.52
N GLU A 187 12.40 -45.36 13.58
CA GLU A 187 11.29 -44.97 12.70
C GLU A 187 11.70 -43.90 11.70
N THR A 188 11.01 -43.83 10.56
CA THR A 188 11.17 -42.75 9.56
C THR A 188 10.02 -41.79 9.67
N TYR A 189 10.34 -40.51 9.84
CA TYR A 189 9.37 -39.42 9.93
C TYR A 189 9.47 -38.49 8.73
N TYR A 190 8.32 -38.00 8.29
CA TYR A 190 8.15 -37.00 7.25
C TYR A 190 7.57 -35.75 7.90
N TRP A 191 8.17 -34.60 7.60
CA TRP A 191 7.76 -33.34 8.22
C TRP A 191 7.84 -32.18 7.25
N LYS A 192 6.97 -31.21 7.49
CA LYS A 192 6.95 -29.93 6.79
C LYS A 192 6.42 -28.84 7.70
N VAL A 193 6.76 -27.61 7.37
CA VAL A 193 6.24 -26.39 7.98
C VAL A 193 5.50 -25.56 6.93
N ILE A 194 4.32 -25.08 7.30
CA ILE A 194 3.55 -24.07 6.55
C ILE A 194 3.61 -22.76 7.34
N ALA A 195 4.14 -21.70 6.73
CA ALA A 195 4.07 -20.34 7.26
C ALA A 195 2.74 -19.68 6.90
N ILE A 196 2.26 -18.80 7.77
CA ILE A 196 0.99 -18.07 7.63
C ILE A 196 1.23 -16.61 8.00
N ASP A 197 0.81 -15.68 7.15
CA ASP A 197 0.83 -14.23 7.44
C ASP A 197 -0.47 -13.74 8.11
N ALA A 198 -0.50 -12.46 8.50
CA ALA A 198 -1.65 -11.82 9.13
C ALA A 198 -2.89 -11.74 8.22
N ASN A 199 -2.69 -11.84 6.91
CA ASN A 199 -3.73 -11.81 5.88
C ASN A 199 -4.23 -13.22 5.50
N GLY A 200 -3.63 -14.27 6.05
CA GLY A 200 -3.97 -15.67 5.81
C GLY A 200 -3.33 -16.29 4.56
N ASN A 201 -2.38 -15.64 3.89
CA ASN A 201 -1.62 -16.33 2.86
C ASN A 201 -0.68 -17.35 3.48
N THR A 202 -0.30 -18.35 2.69
CA THR A 202 0.53 -19.46 3.18
C THR A 202 1.62 -19.86 2.22
N ALA A 203 2.72 -20.34 2.77
CA ALA A 203 3.81 -20.94 2.01
C ALA A 203 4.32 -22.22 2.69
N SER A 204 4.58 -23.25 1.87
CA SER A 204 5.02 -24.57 2.34
C SER A 204 6.49 -24.78 2.06
N SER A 205 7.22 -25.27 3.06
CA SER A 205 8.63 -25.68 2.97
C SER A 205 8.90 -26.88 2.05
N GLY A 206 7.85 -27.62 1.66
CA GLY A 206 8.01 -28.97 1.13
C GLY A 206 8.27 -29.99 2.24
N VAL A 207 8.36 -31.28 1.88
CA VAL A 207 8.47 -32.37 2.86
C VAL A 207 9.91 -32.85 2.95
N TYR A 208 10.45 -32.87 4.16
CA TYR A 208 11.71 -33.56 4.48
C TYR A 208 11.41 -34.86 5.21
N ALA A 209 12.29 -35.85 5.03
CA ALA A 209 12.26 -37.09 5.78
C ALA A 209 13.51 -37.21 6.67
N PHE A 210 13.39 -37.80 7.84
CA PHE A 210 14.52 -38.17 8.70
C PHE A 210 14.22 -39.50 9.40
N ARG A 211 15.27 -40.20 9.86
CA ARG A 211 15.16 -41.45 10.59
C ARG A 211 15.68 -41.30 12.02
N THR A 212 15.05 -41.95 12.98
CA THR A 212 15.53 -42.02 14.37
C THR A 212 16.41 -43.25 14.60
N GLN A 213 17.40 -43.15 15.50
CA GLN A 213 18.27 -44.27 15.92
C GLN A 213 18.60 -44.20 17.41
#